data_AF-A0A380EIH6-F1
#
_entry.id   AF-A0A380EIH6-F1
#
_cell.length_a   1.000
_cell.length_b   1.000
_cell.length_c   1.000
_cell.angle_alpha   90.00
_cell.angle_beta   90.00
_cell.angle_gamma   90.00
#
_symmetry.space_group_name_H-M   'P 1'
#
loop_
_entity.id
_entity.type
_entity.pdbx_description
1 polymer ?
#
loop_
_entity_poly.entity_id
_entity_poly.type
_entity_poly.pdbx_seq_one_letter_code
_entity_poly.pdbx_strand_id
1 'polypeptide(L)' 'MKVIEVTHPIQSKQYITEDVAMAFGFFDGMHKGHDKVFDILNEIAEARSFKKAVMTFDPHPSVVLNPKENEQRI' A
#
# COMPACT_ATOMS: atom_id res chain seq x y z
N MET A 1 -13.38 1.14 6.05
CA MET A 1 -11.93 1.01 5.81
C MET A 1 -11.20 1.78 6.90
N LYS A 2 -10.25 1.15 7.61
CA LYS A 2 -9.38 1.83 8.58
C LYS A 2 -8.10 2.24 7.83
N VAL A 3 -7.68 3.50 7.94
CA VAL A 3 -6.41 3.98 7.38
C VAL A 3 -5.41 4.10 8.52
N ILE A 4 -4.18 3.63 8.28
CA ILE A 4 -3.05 3.77 9.20
C ILE A 4 -1.94 4.43 8.41
N GLU A 5 -1.71 5.72 8.65
CA GLU A 5 -0.52 6.39 8.13
C GLU A 5 0.68 5.87 8.91
N VAL A 6 1.72 5.40 8.22
CA VAL A 6 2.94 4.90 8.84
C VAL A 6 4.07 5.88 8.55
N THR A 7 4.40 6.70 9.54
CA THR A 7 5.53 7.64 9.50
C THR A 7 6.54 7.26 10.56
N HIS A 8 7.82 7.47 10.27
CA HIS A 8 8.90 7.23 11.24
C HIS A 8 8.99 8.40 12.23
N PRO A 9 9.12 8.15 13.55
CA PRO A 9 9.13 6.83 14.19
C PRO A 9 7.73 6.22 14.34
N ILE A 10 7.63 4.90 14.15
CA ILE A 10 6.37 4.17 14.27
C ILE A 10 5.93 4.16 15.74
N GLN A 11 4.71 4.61 16.00
CA GLN A 11 4.10 4.62 17.34
C GLN A 11 3.37 3.29 17.58
N SER A 12 3.34 2.82 18.83
CA SER A 12 2.72 1.53 19.20
C SER A 12 1.25 1.40 18.76
N LYS A 13 0.52 2.52 18.67
CA LYS A 13 -0.87 2.56 18.21
C LYS A 13 -1.05 2.22 16.71
N GLN A 14 0.04 2.28 15.93
CA GLN A 14 0.07 1.98 14.51
C GLN A 14 0.38 0.50 14.23
N TYR A 15 0.75 -0.28 15.25
CA TYR A 15 0.99 -1.71 15.08
C TYR A 15 -0.28 -2.46 14.75
N ILE A 16 -0.19 -3.30 13.73
CA ILE A 16 -1.22 -4.27 13.36
C ILE A 16 -0.86 -5.58 14.07
N THR A 17 -1.73 -6.02 14.97
CA THR A 17 -1.53 -7.23 15.81
C THR A 17 -2.37 -8.41 15.36
N GLU A 18 -3.14 -8.23 14.28
CA GLU A 18 -4.00 -9.23 13.67
C GLU A 18 -3.35 -9.78 12.40
N ASP A 19 -3.63 -11.04 12.06
CA ASP A 19 -3.14 -11.62 10.81
C ASP A 19 -3.83 -10.97 9.60
N VAL A 20 -3.02 -10.46 8.69
CA VAL A 20 -3.48 -9.78 7.47
C VAL A 20 -2.89 -10.41 6.22
N ALA A 21 -3.72 -10.55 5.19
CA ALA A 21 -3.24 -10.64 3.82
C ALA A 21 -3.11 -9.20 3.29
N MET A 22 -1.95 -8.85 2.75
CA MET A 22 -1.65 -7.48 2.34
C MET A 22 -1.25 -7.39 0.87
N ALA A 23 -1.92 -6.54 0.11
CA ALA A 23 -1.40 -6.06 -1.17
C ALA A 23 -0.51 -4.84 -0.94
N PHE A 24 0.69 -4.86 -1.50
CA PHE A 24 1.69 -3.79 -1.35
C PHE A 24 2.10 -3.23 -2.70
N GLY A 25 2.03 -1.91 -2.87
CA GLY A 25 2.34 -1.24 -4.13
C GLY A 25 1.80 0.18 -4.19
N PHE A 26 2.11 0.91 -5.26
CA PHE A 26 1.66 2.30 -5.43
C PHE A 26 0.18 2.41 -5.85
N PHE A 27 -0.26 1.51 -6.74
CA PHE A 27 -1.63 1.42 -7.25
C PHE A 27 -2.15 2.67 -8.00
N ASP A 28 -1.32 3.29 -8.85
CA ASP A 28 -1.73 4.42 -9.69
C ASP A 28 -2.52 3.99 -10.93
N GLY A 29 -3.79 4.37 -10.98
CA GLY A 29 -4.59 4.24 -12.20
C GLY A 29 -5.16 2.84 -12.46
N MET A 30 -5.32 2.01 -11.41
CA MET A 30 -6.17 0.80 -11.37
C MET A 30 -6.40 0.13 -12.73
N HIS A 31 -5.40 -0.65 -13.18
CA HIS A 31 -5.46 -1.41 -14.43
C HIS A 31 -5.53 -2.92 -14.14
N LYS A 32 -5.70 -3.73 -15.20
CA LYS A 32 -5.86 -5.21 -15.11
C LYS A 32 -4.78 -5.95 -14.31
N GLY A 33 -3.60 -5.35 -14.18
CA GLY A 33 -2.52 -5.88 -13.35
C GLY A 33 -2.86 -5.78 -11.86
N HIS A 34 -3.41 -4.65 -11.43
CA HIS A 34 -3.87 -4.45 -10.06
C HIS A 34 -5.09 -5.31 -9.74
N ASP A 35 -6.02 -5.49 -10.70
CA ASP A 35 -7.15 -6.41 -10.52
C ASP A 35 -6.68 -7.81 -10.14
N LYS A 36 -5.67 -8.34 -10.85
CA LYS A 36 -5.07 -9.65 -10.55
C LYS A 36 -4.47 -9.74 -9.15
N VAL A 37 -3.84 -8.65 -8.68
CA VAL A 37 -3.27 -8.58 -7.33
C VAL A 37 -4.39 -8.62 -6.28
N PHE A 38 -5.48 -7.91 -6.50
CA PHE A 38 -6.62 -7.89 -5.59
C PHE A 38 -7.40 -9.21 -5.59
N ASP A 39 -7.48 -9.91 -6.72
CA ASP A 39 -8.06 -11.26 -6.78
C ASP A 39 -7.29 -12.23 -5.89
N ILE A 40 -5.95 -12.25 -6.01
CA ILE A 40 -5.08 -13.10 -5.18
C ILE A 40 -5.18 -12.70 -3.70
N LEU A 41 -5.25 -11.40 -3.40
CA LEU A 41 -5.47 -10.92 -2.04
C LEU A 41 -6.77 -11.49 -1.45
N ASN A 42 -7.87 -11.47 -2.21
CA ASN A 42 -9.15 -11.99 -1.75
C ASN A 42 -9.06 -13.51 -1.50
N GLU A 43 -8.47 -14.27 -2.44
CA GLU A 43 -8.30 -15.72 -2.31
C GLU A 43 -7.51 -16.09 -1.04
N ILE A 44 -6.36 -15.43 -0.81
CA ILE A 44 -5.52 -15.72 0.36
C ILE A 44 -6.21 -15.32 1.66
N ALA A 45 -6.87 -14.16 1.68
CA ALA A 45 -7.56 -13.68 2.87
C ALA A 45 -8.71 -14.61 3.27
N GLU A 46 -9.49 -15.08 2.30
CA GLU A 46 -10.61 -16.01 2.54
C GLU A 46 -10.10 -17.39 2.99
N ALA A 47 -9.11 -17.95 2.28
CA ALA A 47 -8.55 -19.27 2.60
C ALA A 47 -7.94 -19.33 4.01
N ARG A 48 -7.42 -18.21 4.52
CA ARG A 48 -6.76 -18.12 5.83
C ARG A 48 -7.58 -17.41 6.90
N SER A 49 -8.79 -16.93 6.57
CA SER A 49 -9.59 -16.07 7.43
C SER A 49 -8.83 -14.84 7.95
N PHE A 50 -7.95 -14.27 7.12
CA PHE A 50 -7.18 -13.08 7.43
C PHE A 50 -7.93 -11.80 7.06
N LYS A 51 -7.63 -10.69 7.75
CA LYS A 51 -8.13 -9.39 7.28
C LYS A 51 -7.38 -8.94 6.02
N LYS A 52 -8.07 -8.20 5.16
CA LYS A 52 -7.50 -7.62 3.95
C LYS A 52 -6.89 -6.26 4.24
N ALA A 53 -5.67 -6.05 3.78
CA ALA A 53 -4.98 -4.77 3.88
C ALA A 53 -4.39 -4.36 2.52
N VAL A 54 -4.33 -3.05 2.29
CA VAL A 54 -3.57 -2.45 1.18
C VAL A 54 -2.59 -1.48 1.80
N MET A 55 -1.32 -1.57 1.40
CA MET A 55 -0.29 -0.62 1.78
C MET A 55 0.25 0.04 0.51
N THR A 56 0.19 1.36 0.50
CA THR A 56 0.77 2.23 -0.51
C THR A 56 1.64 3.29 0.17
N PHE A 57 2.33 4.10 -0.62
CA PHE A 57 3.22 5.14 -0.17
C PHE A 57 2.88 6.46 -0.89
N ASP A 58 3.05 7.54 -0.15
CA ASP A 58 2.96 8.92 -0.63
C ASP A 58 4.18 9.67 -0.05
N PRO A 59 4.89 10.51 -0.84
CA PRO A 59 4.65 10.85 -2.24
C PRO A 59 5.05 9.73 -3.22
N HIS A 60 4.67 9.89 -4.50
CA HIS A 60 5.06 8.97 -5.58
C HIS A 60 6.57 8.65 -5.55
N PRO A 61 7.02 7.39 -5.75
CA PRO A 61 8.43 7.01 -5.62
C PRO A 61 9.39 7.86 -6.44
N SER A 62 9.00 8.25 -7.66
CA SER A 62 9.80 9.13 -8.51
C SER A 62 10.10 10.49 -7.87
N VAL A 63 9.22 11.02 -7.01
CA VAL A 63 9.44 12.29 -6.29
C VAL A 63 10.57 12.13 -5.28
N VAL A 64 10.63 10.97 -4.63
CA VAL A 64 11.66 10.66 -3.62
C VAL A 64 12.98 10.25 -4.28
N LEU A 65 12.91 9.43 -5.34
CA LEU A 65 14.08 8.83 -5.99
C LEU A 65 14.74 9.76 -7.02
N ASN A 66 13.98 10.65 -7.68
CA ASN A 66 14.48 11.64 -8.62
C ASN A 66 14.05 13.07 -8.23
N PRO A 67 14.63 13.67 -7.18
CA PRO A 67 14.25 15.02 -6.75
C PRO A 67 14.44 16.09 -7.84
N LYS A 68 15.42 15.90 -8.73
CA LYS A 68 15.82 16.90 -9.74
C LYS A 68 14.89 17.01 -10.95
N GLU A 69 14.06 16.00 -11.25
CA GLU A 69 13.11 16.08 -12.38
C GLU A 69 11.87 16.90 -12.06
N ASN A 70 11.55 17.09 -10.76
CA ASN A 70 10.36 17.83 -10.35
C ASN A 70 10.58 19.36 -10.25
N GLU A 71 11.82 19.85 -10.33
CA GLU A 71 12.10 21.30 -10.37
C GLU A 71 11.81 21.93 -11.75
N GLN A 72 11.61 21.14 -12.80
CA GLN A 72 11.39 21.62 -14.17
C GLN A 72 9.92 21.58 -14.62
N ARG A 73 8.99 21.30 -13.70
CA ARG A 73 7.54 21.38 -13.94
C ARG A 73 6.93 22.44 -13.02
N ILE A 74 7.29 23.70 -13.27
CA ILE A 74 6.55 24.88 -12.82
C ILE A 74 6.28 25.75 -14.05
#